data_AF-A0A0F8Z786-F1
#
_entry.id   AF-A0A0F8Z786-F1
#
_cell.length_a   1.000
_cell.length_b   1.000
_cell.length_c   1.000
_cell.angle_alpha   90.00
_cell.angle_beta   90.00
_cell.angle_gamma   90.00
#
_symmetry.space_group_name_H-M   'P 1'
#
loop_
_entity.id
_entity.type
_entity.pdbx_description
1 polymer ?
#
loop_
_entity_poly.entity_id
_entity_poly.type
_entity_poly.pdbx_seq_one_letter_code
_entity_poly.pdbx_strand_id
1 'polypeptide(L)'
;MKFSEVDKIGNINLFGLIKILSRYKFAVLLQLNCPIRQDMLKMIESEQGCLTDLYQNKAFLASYNKSFTPAKKKLQEIVHRVESAAYSMGHTFATGFIAGSCRLCAECVAAGSNEPCRQPFKARPSMEAMGIDVVQTAANAGLPFKAPPNETVVFNGLILIE
;
A
#
# COMPACT_ATOMS: atom_id res chain seq x y z
N MET A 1 -19.34 -6.33 -19.46
CA MET A 1 -20.40 -5.48 -18.87
C MET A 1 -20.07 -4.04 -19.19
N LYS A 2 -20.97 -3.28 -19.82
CA LYS A 2 -20.73 -1.85 -20.05
C LYS A 2 -20.96 -1.12 -18.72
N PHE A 3 -20.19 -0.07 -18.40
CA PHE A 3 -20.40 0.72 -17.17
C PHE A 3 -21.83 1.25 -17.04
N SER A 4 -22.51 1.50 -18.17
CA SER A 4 -23.92 1.89 -18.26
C SER A 4 -24.92 0.81 -17.78
N GLU A 5 -24.46 -0.41 -17.51
CA GLU A 5 -25.28 -1.51 -17.00
C GLU A 5 -25.10 -1.73 -15.49
N VAL A 6 -24.07 -1.09 -14.88
CA VAL A 6 -23.80 -1.14 -13.43
C VAL A 6 -24.93 -0.46 -12.64
N ASP A 7 -25.51 0.61 -13.20
CA ASP A 7 -26.62 1.35 -12.59
C ASP A 7 -27.90 0.50 -12.43
N LYS A 8 -27.99 -0.65 -13.11
CA LYS A 8 -29.12 -1.58 -13.00
C LYS A 8 -28.94 -2.65 -11.92
N ILE A 9 -27.74 -2.76 -11.34
CA ILE A 9 -27.39 -3.75 -10.31
C ILE A 9 -27.58 -3.16 -8.89
N GLY A 10 -27.88 -1.86 -8.78
CA GLY A 10 -28.27 -1.19 -7.54
C GLY A 10 -28.35 0.33 -7.71
N ASN A 11 -28.78 1.04 -6.66
CA ASN A 11 -28.82 2.52 -6.63
C ASN A 11 -27.41 3.13 -6.57
N ILE A 12 -26.61 2.96 -7.62
CA ILE A 12 -25.24 3.48 -7.70
C ILE A 12 -25.30 4.89 -8.29
N ASN A 13 -25.22 5.91 -7.45
CA ASN A 13 -25.17 7.32 -7.89
C ASN A 13 -23.73 7.74 -8.20
N LEU A 14 -23.31 7.51 -9.44
CA LEU A 14 -21.94 7.81 -9.90
C LEU A 14 -21.59 9.31 -9.79
N PHE A 15 -22.56 10.21 -10.00
CA PHE A 15 -22.36 11.66 -9.89
C PHE A 15 -22.05 12.10 -8.45
N GLY A 16 -22.71 11.50 -7.47
CA GLY A 16 -22.44 11.75 -6.06
C GLY A 16 -21.01 11.36 -5.67
N LEU A 17 -20.53 10.21 -6.17
CA LEU A 17 -19.18 9.72 -5.88
C LEU A 17 -18.09 10.63 -6.44
N ILE A 18 -18.22 11.08 -7.70
CA ILE A 18 -17.26 12.01 -8.34
C ILE A 18 -17.17 13.32 -7.55
N LYS A 19 -18.31 13.86 -7.09
CA LYS A 19 -18.34 15.08 -6.28
C LYS A 19 -17.63 14.92 -4.93
N ILE A 20 -17.70 13.74 -4.32
CA ILE A 20 -16.97 13.46 -3.08
C ILE A 20 -15.47 13.36 -3.34
N LEU A 21 -15.06 12.65 -4.39
CA LEU A 21 -13.65 12.49 -4.74
C LEU A 21 -13.00 13.83 -5.13
N SER A 22 -13.75 14.76 -5.72
CA SER A 22 -13.23 16.09 -6.07
C SER A 22 -12.98 16.99 -4.85
N ARG A 23 -13.35 16.56 -3.64
CA ARG A 23 -12.99 17.26 -2.40
C ARG A 23 -11.49 17.19 -2.13
N TYR A 24 -10.83 16.08 -2.45
CA TYR A 24 -9.38 15.94 -2.30
C TYR A 24 -8.64 16.86 -3.27
N LYS A 25 -7.96 17.89 -2.76
CA LYS A 25 -7.22 18.89 -3.55
C LYS A 25 -5.75 18.57 -3.68
N PHE A 26 -5.18 17.86 -2.70
CA PHE A 26 -3.78 17.51 -2.68
C PHE A 26 -3.59 16.00 -2.55
N ALA A 27 -2.55 15.51 -3.21
CA ALA A 27 -2.09 14.14 -3.11
C ALA A 27 -0.59 14.16 -2.81
N VAL A 28 -0.20 13.58 -1.67
CA VAL A 28 1.20 13.44 -1.28
C VAL A 28 1.63 12.01 -1.56
N LEU A 29 2.47 11.83 -2.56
CA LEU A 29 3.09 10.54 -2.87
C LEU A 29 4.43 10.43 -2.13
N LEU A 30 4.60 9.34 -1.40
CA LEU A 30 5.83 8.99 -0.69
C LEU A 30 6.44 7.78 -1.36
N GLN A 31 7.74 7.82 -1.63
CA GLN A 31 8.46 6.72 -2.26
C GLN A 31 9.66 6.33 -1.41
N LEU A 32 9.75 5.05 -1.02
CA LEU A 32 10.88 4.49 -0.29
C LEU A 32 11.55 3.39 -1.12
N ASN A 33 12.83 3.60 -1.42
CA ASN A 33 13.67 2.65 -2.12
C ASN A 33 14.29 1.67 -1.11
N CYS A 34 14.11 0.37 -1.36
CA CYS A 34 14.63 -0.69 -0.51
C CYS A 34 15.42 -1.68 -1.38
N PRO A 35 16.76 -1.64 -1.32
CA PRO A 35 17.61 -2.61 -2.02
C PRO A 35 17.27 -4.04 -1.60
N ILE A 36 17.21 -4.93 -2.60
CA ILE A 36 17.01 -6.36 -2.39
C ILE A 36 18.34 -6.95 -1.94
N ARG A 37 18.32 -7.74 -0.86
CA ARG A 37 19.54 -8.40 -0.39
C ARG A 37 20.00 -9.46 -1.40
N GLN A 38 21.32 -9.63 -1.49
CA GLN A 38 21.94 -10.56 -2.45
C GLN A 38 21.52 -12.02 -2.26
N ASP A 39 21.26 -12.45 -1.02
CA ASP A 39 20.72 -13.79 -0.77
C ASP A 39 19.30 -13.96 -1.31
N MET A 40 18.48 -12.91 -1.28
CA MET A 40 17.15 -12.94 -1.86
C MET A 40 17.18 -12.96 -3.39
N LEU A 41 18.07 -12.20 -4.03
CA LEU A 41 18.20 -12.20 -5.50
C LEU A 41 18.52 -13.60 -6.03
N LYS A 42 19.46 -14.30 -5.39
CA LYS A 42 19.80 -15.69 -5.74
C LYS A 42 18.60 -16.64 -5.59
N MET A 43 17.79 -16.47 -4.55
CA MET A 43 16.59 -17.27 -4.34
C MET A 43 15.53 -16.98 -5.42
N ILE A 44 15.31 -15.71 -5.76
CA ILE A 44 14.39 -15.28 -6.82
C ILE A 44 14.79 -15.89 -8.17
N GLU A 45 16.09 -15.87 -8.49
CA GLU A 45 16.63 -16.50 -9.69
C GLU A 45 16.44 -18.02 -9.68
N SER A 46 16.75 -18.68 -8.55
CA SER A 46 16.65 -20.13 -8.44
C SER A 46 15.23 -20.68 -8.55
N GLU A 47 14.24 -19.89 -8.11
CA GLU A 47 12.82 -20.24 -8.15
C GLU A 47 12.11 -19.68 -9.38
N GLN A 48 12.89 -19.21 -10.37
CA GLN A 48 12.40 -18.69 -11.65
C GLN A 48 11.36 -17.56 -11.48
N GLY A 49 11.43 -16.83 -10.36
CA GLY A 49 10.48 -15.77 -10.03
C GLY A 49 9.06 -16.25 -9.69
N CYS A 50 8.84 -17.55 -9.47
CA CYS A 50 7.54 -18.05 -9.02
C CYS A 50 7.23 -17.51 -7.61
N LEU A 51 6.30 -16.56 -7.52
CA LEU A 51 5.96 -15.93 -6.25
C LEU A 51 5.43 -16.94 -5.22
N THR A 52 4.66 -17.94 -5.64
CA THR A 52 4.12 -18.94 -4.72
C THR A 52 5.25 -19.71 -4.05
N ASP A 53 6.21 -20.19 -4.82
CA ASP A 53 7.35 -20.96 -4.31
C ASP A 53 8.21 -20.09 -3.37
N LEU A 54 8.42 -18.82 -3.74
CA LEU A 54 9.21 -17.87 -2.94
C LEU A 54 8.59 -17.66 -1.56
N TYR A 55 7.27 -17.58 -1.50
CA TYR A 55 6.56 -17.42 -0.23
C TYR A 55 6.44 -18.72 0.57
N GLN A 56 6.74 -19.89 -0.02
CA GLN A 56 6.91 -21.15 0.74
C GLN A 56 8.35 -21.34 1.24
N ASN A 57 9.33 -20.67 0.63
CA ASN A 57 10.71 -20.72 1.08
C ASN A 57 10.93 -19.94 2.39
N LYS A 58 11.17 -20.68 3.48
CA LYS A 58 11.40 -20.10 4.82
C LYS A 58 12.63 -19.18 4.87
N ALA A 59 13.69 -19.49 4.14
CA ALA A 59 14.90 -18.67 4.10
C ALA A 59 14.63 -17.34 3.38
N PHE A 60 13.88 -17.39 2.27
CA PHE A 60 13.41 -16.19 1.58
C PHE A 60 12.55 -15.34 2.51
N LEU A 61 11.54 -15.93 3.17
CA LEU A 61 10.68 -15.20 4.11
C LEU A 61 11.45 -14.58 5.29
N ALA A 62 12.46 -15.26 5.82
CA ALA A 62 13.33 -14.71 6.87
C ALA A 62 14.07 -13.47 6.37
N SER A 63 14.66 -13.54 5.16
CA SER A 63 15.36 -12.41 4.55
C SER A 63 14.43 -11.28 4.11
N TYR A 64 13.25 -11.60 3.59
CA TYR A 64 12.17 -10.66 3.31
C TYR A 64 11.79 -9.91 4.57
N ASN A 65 11.50 -10.63 5.66
CA ASN A 65 11.06 -10.02 6.91
C ASN A 65 12.14 -9.13 7.51
N LYS A 66 13.41 -9.54 7.43
CA LYS A 66 14.56 -8.75 7.90
C LYS A 66 14.76 -7.45 7.12
N SER A 67 14.48 -7.45 5.81
CA SER A 67 14.79 -6.32 4.92
C SER A 67 13.60 -5.39 4.72
N PHE A 68 12.44 -5.95 4.36
CA PHE A 68 11.29 -5.18 3.90
C PHE A 68 10.32 -4.81 5.03
N THR A 69 10.26 -5.58 6.12
CA THR A 69 9.38 -5.23 7.26
C THR A 69 9.76 -3.88 7.88
N PRO A 70 11.04 -3.56 8.14
CA PRO A 70 11.42 -2.25 8.65
C PRO A 70 11.07 -1.11 7.67
N ALA A 71 11.31 -1.30 6.38
CA ALA A 71 10.97 -0.31 5.34
C ALA A 71 9.45 -0.05 5.27
N LYS A 72 8.64 -1.12 5.30
CA LYS A 72 7.18 -1.03 5.35
C LYS A 72 6.67 -0.33 6.62
N LYS A 73 7.23 -0.67 7.79
CA LYS A 73 6.91 0.00 9.06
C LYS A 73 7.22 1.49 8.98
N LYS A 74 8.39 1.86 8.44
CA LYS A 74 8.78 3.26 8.24
C LYS A 74 7.82 3.99 7.30
N LEU A 75 7.45 3.40 6.17
CA LEU A 75 6.45 3.97 5.25
C LEU A 75 5.13 4.24 5.99
N GLN A 76 4.61 3.22 6.67
CA GLN A 76 3.34 3.30 7.39
C GLN A 76 3.37 4.36 8.50
N GLU A 77 4.50 4.50 9.20
CA GLU A 77 4.70 5.55 10.19
C GLU A 77 4.65 6.94 9.57
N ILE A 78 5.33 7.17 8.43
CA ILE A 78 5.32 8.46 7.75
C ILE A 78 3.91 8.78 7.25
N VAL A 79 3.24 7.82 6.60
CA VAL A 79 1.85 7.98 6.13
C VAL A 79 0.93 8.39 7.28
N HIS A 80 0.99 7.69 8.40
CA HIS A 80 0.17 8.01 9.57
C HIS A 80 0.48 9.39 10.16
N ARG A 81 1.76 9.77 10.24
CA ARG A 81 2.17 11.09 10.76
C ARG A 81 1.64 12.23 9.86
N VAL A 82 1.75 12.07 8.54
CA VAL A 82 1.26 13.07 7.58
C VAL A 82 -0.27 13.17 7.65
N GLU A 83 -0.97 12.02 7.66
CA GLU A 83 -2.42 11.97 7.80
C GLU A 83 -2.89 12.62 9.12
N SER A 84 -2.24 12.31 10.24
CA SER A 84 -2.58 12.90 11.55
C SER A 84 -2.31 14.40 11.59
N ALA A 85 -1.26 14.88 10.92
CA ALA A 85 -0.99 16.31 10.80
C ALA A 85 -2.06 17.01 9.97
N ALA A 86 -2.44 16.44 8.82
CA ALA A 86 -3.51 16.96 7.97
C ALA A 86 -4.84 17.05 8.72
N TYR A 87 -5.19 15.99 9.46
CA TYR A 87 -6.37 15.98 10.32
C TYR A 87 -6.35 17.13 11.34
N SER A 88 -5.20 17.35 12.00
CA SER A 88 -5.04 18.41 13.00
C SER A 88 -5.14 19.82 12.40
N MET A 89 -4.95 19.97 11.09
CA MET A 89 -5.12 21.22 10.35
C MET A 89 -6.56 21.41 9.82
N GLY A 90 -7.49 20.50 10.14
CA GLY A 90 -8.90 20.58 9.74
C GLY A 90 -9.29 19.71 8.55
N HIS A 91 -8.34 19.01 7.91
CA HIS A 91 -8.62 18.06 6.83
C HIS A 91 -9.12 16.73 7.40
N THR A 92 -10.37 16.73 7.87
CA THR A 92 -10.96 15.65 8.67
C THR A 92 -11.04 14.33 7.91
N PHE A 93 -11.15 14.35 6.57
CA PHE A 93 -11.13 13.15 5.75
C PHE A 93 -9.79 12.89 5.06
N ALA A 94 -8.69 13.48 5.54
CA ALA A 94 -7.36 13.08 5.06
C ALA A 94 -7.19 11.56 5.20
N THR A 95 -6.74 10.91 4.13
CA THR A 95 -6.69 9.44 4.07
C THR A 95 -5.36 8.95 3.52
N GLY A 96 -4.70 8.09 4.30
CA GLY A 96 -3.42 7.48 3.98
C GLY A 96 -3.56 6.06 3.45
N PHE A 97 -2.72 5.72 2.48
CA PHE A 97 -2.55 4.39 1.90
C PHE A 97 -1.08 3.98 2.00
N ILE A 98 -0.84 2.70 2.33
CA ILE A 98 0.51 2.12 2.50
C ILE A 98 0.89 1.24 1.31
N ALA A 99 1.98 0.46 1.45
CA ALA A 99 2.40 -0.56 0.48
C ALA A 99 2.31 -1.97 1.08
N GLY A 100 1.54 -2.85 0.42
CA GLY A 100 1.26 -4.22 0.87
C GLY A 100 0.61 -4.32 2.25
N SER A 101 0.71 -5.50 2.86
CA SER A 101 0.06 -5.77 4.14
C SER A 101 0.57 -4.90 5.30
N CYS A 102 -0.34 -4.54 6.22
CA CYS A 102 -0.05 -3.85 7.47
C CYS A 102 1.02 -4.60 8.29
N ARG A 103 2.00 -3.86 8.85
CA ARG A 103 3.11 -4.43 9.64
C ARG A 103 3.24 -3.82 11.04
N LEU A 104 2.18 -3.22 11.59
CA LEU A 104 2.23 -2.56 12.90
C LEU A 104 2.46 -3.53 14.06
N CYS A 105 1.82 -4.69 14.03
CA CYS A 105 1.92 -5.70 15.09
C CYS A 105 2.96 -6.76 14.71
N ALA A 106 3.58 -7.39 15.71
CA ALA A 106 4.40 -8.58 15.49
C ALA A 106 3.55 -9.74 14.95
N GLU A 107 2.35 -9.90 15.53
CA GLU A 107 1.34 -10.86 15.12
C GLU A 107 -0.01 -10.16 14.95
N CYS A 108 -0.70 -10.45 13.84
CA CYS A 108 -1.97 -9.82 13.49
C CYS A 108 -3.16 -10.66 13.97
N VAL A 109 -4.04 -10.06 14.78
CA VAL A 109 -5.28 -10.70 15.28
C VAL A 109 -6.26 -11.12 14.18
N ALA A 110 -6.26 -10.37 13.07
CA ALA A 110 -7.25 -10.53 12.00
C ALA A 110 -7.16 -11.90 11.31
N ALA A 111 -6.03 -12.61 11.45
CA ALA A 111 -5.80 -13.88 10.80
C ALA A 111 -6.29 -15.11 11.60
N GLY A 112 -6.85 -14.95 12.82
CA GLY A 112 -7.27 -16.15 13.57
C GLY A 112 -7.89 -15.99 14.96
N SER A 113 -8.07 -14.78 15.48
CA SER A 113 -8.53 -14.59 16.87
C SER A 113 -9.93 -13.94 17.02
N ASN A 114 -10.54 -13.45 15.92
CA ASN A 114 -11.74 -12.60 15.94
C ASN A 114 -11.63 -11.36 16.87
N GLU A 115 -10.44 -11.06 17.39
CA GLU A 115 -10.20 -9.87 18.21
C GLU A 115 -10.19 -8.60 17.35
N PRO A 116 -10.65 -7.46 17.90
CA PRO A 116 -10.53 -6.19 17.21
C PRO A 116 -9.06 -5.82 16.96
N CYS A 117 -8.81 -5.10 15.87
CA CYS A 117 -7.46 -4.65 15.52
C CYS A 117 -6.81 -3.91 16.69
N ARG A 118 -5.56 -4.26 17.03
CA ARG A 118 -4.79 -3.64 18.13
C ARG A 118 -4.31 -2.22 17.83
N GLN A 119 -4.40 -1.78 16.57
CA GLN A 119 -3.95 -0.46 16.10
C GLN A 119 -4.95 0.16 15.11
N PRO A 120 -6.25 0.30 15.48
CA PRO A 120 -7.31 0.61 14.51
C PRO A 120 -7.16 2.00 13.90
N PHE A 121 -6.65 2.97 14.66
CA PHE A 121 -6.45 4.34 14.19
C PHE A 121 -5.20 4.54 13.30
N LYS A 122 -4.35 3.52 13.16
CA LYS A 122 -3.10 3.56 12.36
C LYS A 122 -3.09 2.54 11.21
N ALA A 123 -3.88 1.49 11.32
CA ALA A 123 -3.98 0.47 10.27
C ALA A 123 -4.59 1.10 9.02
N ARG A 124 -3.89 1.01 7.89
CA ARG A 124 -4.36 1.49 6.59
C ARG A 124 -4.25 0.40 5.54
N PRO A 125 -5.19 0.34 4.58
CA PRO A 125 -5.01 -0.51 3.41
C PRO A 125 -3.87 0.01 2.55
N SER A 126 -3.37 -0.83 1.67
CA SER A 126 -2.37 -0.41 0.70
C SER A 126 -3.01 0.24 -0.54
N MET A 127 -2.21 0.95 -1.33
CA MET A 127 -2.68 1.54 -2.59
C MET A 127 -3.26 0.46 -3.52
N GLU A 128 -2.54 -0.65 -3.70
CA GLU A 128 -2.94 -1.77 -4.56
C GLU A 128 -4.18 -2.52 -4.03
N ALA A 129 -4.36 -2.61 -2.71
CA ALA A 129 -5.55 -3.22 -2.12
C ALA A 129 -6.83 -2.41 -2.40
N MET A 130 -6.69 -1.12 -2.72
CA MET A 130 -7.78 -0.21 -3.08
C MET A 130 -7.94 -0.05 -4.60
N GLY A 131 -7.24 -0.86 -5.41
CA GLY A 131 -7.31 -0.81 -6.87
C GLY A 131 -6.58 0.39 -7.50
N ILE A 132 -5.71 1.09 -6.75
CA ILE A 132 -4.91 2.18 -7.29
C ILE A 132 -3.76 1.60 -8.11
N ASP A 133 -3.62 2.04 -9.36
CA ASP A 133 -2.45 1.74 -10.19
C ASP A 133 -1.24 2.53 -9.65
N VAL A 134 -0.43 1.85 -8.83
CA VAL A 134 0.72 2.45 -8.15
C VAL A 134 1.78 2.92 -9.15
N VAL A 135 2.00 2.17 -10.24
CA VAL A 135 3.05 2.48 -11.22
C VAL A 135 2.66 3.72 -12.01
N GLN A 136 1.44 3.76 -12.55
CA GLN A 136 0.96 4.91 -13.30
C GLN A 136 0.81 6.14 -12.41
N THR A 137 0.33 5.97 -11.16
CA THR A 137 0.24 7.07 -10.18
C THR A 137 1.61 7.68 -9.93
N ALA A 138 2.64 6.86 -9.72
CA ALA A 138 3.99 7.34 -9.48
C ALA A 138 4.61 8.02 -10.72
N ALA A 139 4.40 7.46 -11.91
CA ALA A 139 4.83 8.09 -13.16
C ALA A 139 4.19 9.46 -13.37
N ASN A 140 2.88 9.60 -13.13
CA ASN A 140 2.15 10.87 -13.24
C ASN A 140 2.63 11.91 -12.22
N ALA A 141 3.11 11.46 -11.06
CA ALA A 141 3.70 12.32 -10.02
C ALA A 141 5.19 12.66 -10.27
N GLY A 142 5.78 12.23 -11.39
CA GLY A 142 7.19 12.46 -11.69
C GLY A 142 8.17 11.56 -10.92
N LEU A 143 7.69 10.45 -10.35
CA LEU A 143 8.47 9.49 -9.55
C LEU A 143 8.39 8.06 -10.14
N PRO A 144 8.73 7.86 -11.43
CA PRO A 144 8.60 6.55 -12.07
C PRO A 144 9.52 5.51 -11.41
N PHE A 145 9.05 4.26 -11.36
CA PHE A 145 9.85 3.12 -10.90
C PHE A 145 9.51 1.86 -11.71
N LYS A 146 10.40 0.86 -11.65
CA LYS A 146 10.24 -0.39 -12.38
C LYS A 146 9.45 -1.41 -11.56
N ALA A 147 8.43 -2.01 -12.17
CA ALA A 147 7.75 -3.20 -11.68
C ALA A 147 7.68 -4.25 -12.83
N PRO A 148 8.05 -5.52 -12.61
CA PRO A 148 8.63 -6.09 -11.39
C PRO A 148 10.02 -5.50 -11.06
N PRO A 149 10.43 -5.50 -9.78
CA PRO A 149 11.71 -4.96 -9.35
C PRO A 149 12.88 -5.84 -9.80
N ASN A 150 14.02 -5.22 -10.13
CA ASN A 150 15.28 -5.92 -10.41
C ASN A 150 16.13 -6.05 -9.14
N GLU A 151 16.71 -4.94 -8.68
CA GLU A 151 17.62 -4.90 -7.53
C GLU A 151 17.08 -4.09 -6.35
N THR A 152 16.06 -3.27 -6.60
CA THR A 152 15.47 -2.37 -5.60
C THR A 152 13.95 -2.49 -5.68
N VAL A 153 13.33 -2.78 -4.53
CA VAL A 153 11.89 -2.67 -4.36
C VAL A 153 11.56 -1.24 -3.99
N VAL A 154 10.54 -0.69 -4.64
CA VAL A 154 10.08 0.66 -4.37
C VAL A 154 8.71 0.59 -3.71
N PHE A 155 8.63 1.01 -2.45
CA PHE A 155 7.38 1.07 -1.70
C PHE A 155 6.79 2.47 -1.82
N ASN A 156 5.54 2.56 -2.27
CA ASN A 156 4.82 3.82 -2.40
C ASN A 156 3.73 3.92 -1.33
N GLY A 157 3.64 5.08 -0.69
CA GLY A 157 2.50 5.47 0.15
C GLY A 157 1.84 6.69 -0.45
N LEU A 158 0.55 6.84 -0.25
CA LEU A 158 -0.23 7.96 -0.79
C LEU A 158 -1.08 8.56 0.32
N ILE A 159 -1.09 9.88 0.44
CA ILE A 159 -2.02 10.59 1.33
C ILE A 159 -2.86 11.53 0.47
N LEU A 160 -4.17 11.40 0.54
CA LEU A 160 -5.12 12.33 -0.07
C LEU A 160 -5.58 13.33 0.99
N ILE A 161 -5.60 14.61 0.64
CA ILE A 161 -5.94 15.72 1.53
C ILE A 161 -7.00 16.60 0.84
N GLU A 162 -8.06 16.93 1.58
CA GLU A 162 -9.19 17.78 1.15
C GLU A 162 -8.85 19.26 0.98
#